data_AF-A0A8C7YB63-F1
#
_entry.id   AF-A0A8C7YB63-F1
#
_cell.length_a   1.000
_cell.length_b   1.000
_cell.length_c   1.000
_cell.angle_alpha   90.00
_cell.angle_beta   90.00
_cell.angle_gamma   90.00
#
_symmetry.space_group_name_H-M   'P 1'
#
loop_
_entity.id
_entity.type
_entity.pdbx_description
1 polymer ?
#
loop_
_entity_poly.entity_id
_entity_poly.type
_entity_poly.pdbx_seq_one_letter_code
_entity_poly.pdbx_strand_id
1 'polypeptide(L)'
;MCSLHAKNLLFCLCSALKDPCAEVTCSYGSTCVQSSDGLAAKCMCPLGCDGKAGETVCGSDGNDYRSECELHQHACKNQKNIRLQHPGPCGESTLDRGSCSKCSSFFISVSITSKNECIQTSNNRQKHLKSGSI
;
A
#
# COMPACT_ATOMS: atom_id res chain seq x y z
N MET A 1 -3.29 2.36 -32.06
CA MET A 1 -4.21 1.96 -33.15
C MET A 1 -3.44 0.97 -34.01
N CYS A 2 -3.85 -0.31 -34.06
CA CYS A 2 -3.17 -1.30 -34.90
C CYS A 2 -3.61 -1.09 -36.36
N SER A 3 -2.65 -0.82 -37.25
CA SER A 3 -2.92 -0.52 -38.65
C SER A 3 -3.34 -1.77 -39.41
N LEU A 4 -4.52 -1.68 -40.02
CA LEU A 4 -5.16 -2.69 -40.85
C LEU A 4 -4.58 -2.61 -42.28
N HIS A 5 -3.73 -3.56 -42.67
CA HIS A 5 -3.50 -3.83 -44.09
C HIS A 5 -4.13 -5.17 -44.45
N ALA A 6 -5.39 -5.07 -44.86
CA ALA A 6 -6.21 -6.18 -45.34
C ALA A 6 -5.75 -6.60 -46.75
N LYS A 7 -4.92 -7.63 -46.85
CA LYS A 7 -4.80 -8.46 -48.06
C LYS A 7 -4.52 -9.89 -47.64
N ASN A 8 -5.48 -10.77 -47.93
CA ASN A 8 -5.46 -12.22 -47.80
C ASN A 8 -6.02 -12.83 -46.50
N LEU A 9 -7.12 -13.55 -46.71
CA LEU A 9 -7.98 -14.16 -45.72
C LEU A 9 -7.44 -15.56 -45.39
N LEU A 10 -6.36 -15.68 -44.59
CA LEU A 10 -6.07 -16.97 -43.93
C LEU A 10 -5.17 -16.97 -42.69
N PHE A 11 -4.51 -15.87 -42.26
CA PHE A 11 -3.62 -15.95 -41.08
C PHE A 11 -3.58 -14.68 -40.22
N CYS A 12 -4.73 -14.23 -39.74
CA CYS A 12 -4.78 -13.37 -38.54
C CYS A 12 -5.81 -13.88 -37.55
N LEU A 13 -5.73 -15.17 -37.19
CA LEU A 13 -6.29 -15.66 -35.93
C LEU A 13 -5.31 -15.33 -34.79
N CYS A 14 -4.95 -14.05 -34.65
CA CYS A 14 -4.66 -13.54 -33.33
C CYS A 14 -6.02 -13.09 -32.78
N SER A 15 -6.88 -14.06 -32.48
CA SER A 15 -7.84 -13.89 -31.39
C SER A 15 -6.95 -13.63 -30.18
N ALA A 16 -6.54 -12.38 -30.00
CA ALA A 16 -5.81 -11.96 -28.84
C ALA A 16 -6.70 -12.39 -27.68
N LEU A 17 -6.32 -13.48 -27.01
CA LEU A 17 -6.92 -13.89 -25.75
C LEU A 17 -6.57 -12.75 -24.80
N LYS A 18 -7.40 -11.72 -24.84
CA LYS A 18 -7.29 -10.53 -24.01
C LYS A 18 -7.19 -11.09 -22.60
N ASP A 19 -6.07 -10.81 -21.94
CA ASP A 19 -5.87 -11.25 -20.55
C ASP A 19 -7.12 -10.85 -19.77
N PRO A 20 -7.89 -11.82 -19.24
CA PRO A 20 -9.14 -11.51 -18.56
C PRO A 20 -8.89 -10.69 -17.28
N CYS A 21 -7.65 -10.67 -16.77
CA CYS A 21 -7.24 -9.84 -15.66
C CYS A 21 -6.83 -8.41 -16.06
N ALA A 22 -6.72 -8.10 -17.36
CA ALA A 22 -6.19 -6.80 -17.84
C ALA A 22 -7.00 -5.58 -17.36
N GLU A 23 -8.31 -5.75 -17.13
CA GLU A 23 -9.22 -4.67 -16.72
C GLU A 23 -9.91 -4.99 -15.37
N VAL A 24 -9.44 -6.02 -14.66
CA VAL A 24 -10.03 -6.48 -13.39
C VAL A 24 -9.21 -5.95 -12.22
N THR A 25 -9.87 -5.22 -11.32
CA THR A 25 -9.30 -4.80 -10.04
C THR A 25 -9.88 -5.64 -8.92
N CYS A 26 -9.03 -6.37 -8.21
CA CYS A 26 -9.41 -7.20 -7.08
C CYS A 26 -9.34 -6.43 -5.75
N SER A 27 -10.27 -6.73 -4.84
CA SER A 27 -10.38 -6.06 -3.54
C SER A 27 -9.66 -6.85 -2.42
N TYR A 28 -9.44 -6.18 -1.29
CA TYR A 28 -9.02 -6.83 -0.03
C TYR A 28 -7.70 -7.62 -0.12
N GLY A 29 -6.73 -7.20 -0.93
CA GLY A 29 -5.45 -7.92 -1.07
C GLY A 29 -5.55 -9.25 -1.83
N SER A 30 -6.65 -9.51 -2.54
CA SER A 30 -6.72 -10.62 -3.51
C SER A 30 -5.98 -10.29 -4.80
N THR A 31 -5.50 -11.33 -5.48
CA THR A 31 -4.82 -11.23 -6.78
C THR A 31 -5.71 -11.80 -7.87
N CYS A 32 -5.75 -11.13 -9.03
CA CYS A 32 -6.44 -11.65 -10.19
C CYS A 32 -5.66 -12.82 -10.79
N VAL A 33 -6.35 -13.94 -11.02
CA VAL A 33 -5.83 -15.10 -11.72
C VAL A 33 -6.79 -15.49 -12.85
N GLN A 34 -6.22 -15.96 -13.95
CA GLN A 34 -6.99 -16.51 -15.05
C GLN A 34 -7.59 -17.87 -14.65
N SER A 35 -8.84 -18.10 -15.01
CA SER A 35 -9.52 -19.39 -14.83
C SER A 35 -8.91 -20.46 -15.75
N SER A 36 -9.08 -21.74 -15.40
CA SER A 36 -8.47 -22.87 -16.11
C SER A 36 -8.86 -23.00 -17.58
N ASP A 37 -10.01 -22.45 -17.96
CA ASP A 37 -10.53 -22.36 -19.32
C ASP A 37 -9.94 -21.18 -20.11
N GLY A 38 -9.18 -20.28 -19.48
CA GLY A 38 -8.55 -19.13 -20.11
C GLY A 38 -9.50 -17.95 -20.38
N LEU A 39 -10.80 -18.11 -20.12
CA LEU A 39 -11.83 -17.16 -20.56
C LEU A 39 -12.29 -16.20 -19.46
N ALA A 40 -12.10 -16.56 -18.19
CA ALA A 40 -12.59 -15.77 -17.06
C ALA A 40 -11.46 -15.33 -16.12
N ALA A 41 -11.66 -14.19 -15.47
CA ALA A 41 -10.83 -13.71 -14.37
C ALA A 41 -11.45 -14.08 -13.03
N LYS A 42 -10.60 -14.46 -12.07
CA LYS A 42 -10.99 -14.79 -10.70
C LYS A 42 -10.09 -14.05 -9.72
N CYS A 43 -10.68 -13.37 -8.74
CA CYS A 43 -9.90 -12.79 -7.64
C CYS A 43 -9.72 -13.84 -6.54
N MET A 44 -8.47 -14.17 -6.21
CA MET A 44 -8.15 -15.20 -5.23
C MET A 44 -7.29 -14.65 -4.10
N CYS A 45 -7.59 -15.07 -2.87
CA CYS A 45 -6.75 -14.78 -1.71
C CYS A 45 -5.43 -15.57 -1.79
N PRO A 46 -4.32 -15.04 -1.25
CA PRO A 46 -3.11 -15.82 -1.05
C PRO A 46 -3.40 -17.06 -0.19
N LEU A 47 -3.14 -18.26 -0.73
CA LEU A 47 -3.39 -19.53 -0.02
C LEU A 47 -2.34 -19.83 1.06
N GLY A 48 -1.12 -19.37 0.86
CA GLY A 48 0.00 -19.51 1.77
C GLY A 48 1.07 -18.44 1.50
N CYS A 49 1.90 -18.20 2.49
CA CYS A 49 3.03 -17.26 2.40
C CYS A 49 4.37 -17.95 2.69
N ASP A 50 4.38 -19.28 2.73
CA ASP A 50 5.54 -20.10 3.03
C ASP A 50 6.65 -19.88 1.99
N GLY A 51 7.90 -19.78 2.47
CA GLY A 51 9.08 -19.54 1.62
C GLY A 51 9.33 -18.07 1.27
N LYS A 52 8.48 -17.14 1.70
CA LYS A 52 8.76 -15.70 1.63
C LYS A 52 9.29 -15.24 2.99
N ALA A 53 10.62 -15.28 3.17
CA ALA A 53 11.25 -14.47 4.20
C ALA A 53 10.92 -13.00 3.87
N GLY A 54 9.97 -12.43 4.60
CA GLY A 54 9.51 -11.07 4.41
C GLY A 54 10.04 -10.17 5.50
N GLU A 55 10.19 -8.89 5.17
CA GLU A 55 10.36 -7.86 6.18
C GLU A 55 9.00 -7.52 6.78
N THR A 56 8.98 -7.21 8.08
CA THR A 56 7.77 -6.73 8.76
C THR A 56 7.25 -5.49 8.03
N VAL A 57 5.93 -5.37 7.94
CA VAL A 57 5.27 -4.23 7.30
C VAL A 57 4.14 -3.69 8.18
N CYS A 58 3.88 -2.39 8.05
CA CYS A 58 2.78 -1.71 8.71
C CYS A 58 1.56 -1.65 7.78
N GLY A 59 0.41 -2.13 8.28
CA GLY A 59 -0.88 -1.98 7.60
C GLY A 59 -1.54 -0.64 7.87
N SER A 60 -2.43 -0.22 6.96
CA SER A 60 -3.25 0.99 7.12
C SER A 60 -4.24 0.93 8.29
N ASP A 61 -4.39 -0.24 8.91
CA ASP A 61 -5.14 -0.49 10.14
C ASP A 61 -4.28 -0.32 11.41
N GLY A 62 -3.00 0.06 11.26
CA GLY A 62 -2.07 0.28 12.36
C GLY A 62 -1.48 -0.99 12.96
N ASN A 63 -1.64 -2.15 12.30
CA ASN A 63 -1.12 -3.43 12.76
C ASN A 63 0.14 -3.84 11.97
N ASP A 64 1.02 -4.56 12.65
CA ASP A 64 2.23 -5.15 12.06
C ASP A 64 1.92 -6.52 11.44
N TYR A 65 2.44 -6.73 10.24
CA TYR A 65 2.36 -8.00 9.52
C TYR A 65 3.77 -8.49 9.21
N ARG A 66 4.03 -9.80 9.34
CA ARG A 66 5.38 -10.36 9.13
C ARG A 66 5.87 -10.24 7.68
N SER A 67 4.96 -10.03 6.74
CA SER A 67 5.25 -9.75 5.34
C SER A 67 4.04 -9.11 4.65
N GLU A 68 4.27 -8.50 3.50
CA GLU A 68 3.18 -8.00 2.64
C GLU A 68 2.23 -9.13 2.21
N CYS A 69 2.73 -10.37 2.05
CA CYS A 69 1.89 -11.53 1.75
C CYS A 69 0.90 -11.81 2.89
N GLU A 70 1.38 -11.80 4.14
CA GLU A 70 0.52 -12.01 5.31
C GLU A 70 -0.50 -10.88 5.48
N LEU A 71 -0.12 -9.63 5.20
CA LEU A 71 -1.04 -8.50 5.16
C LEU A 71 -2.16 -8.74 4.15
N HIS A 72 -1.82 -9.05 2.90
CA HIS A 72 -2.80 -9.31 1.85
C HIS A 72 -3.68 -10.54 2.16
N GLN A 73 -3.08 -11.61 2.71
CA GLN A 73 -3.82 -12.79 3.13
C GLN A 73 -4.83 -12.44 4.25
N HIS A 74 -4.41 -11.68 5.25
CA HIS A 74 -5.26 -11.26 6.36
C HIS A 74 -6.39 -10.35 5.86
N ALA A 75 -6.08 -9.35 5.04
CA ALA A 75 -7.06 -8.46 4.41
C ALA A 75 -8.13 -9.26 3.66
N CYS A 76 -7.71 -10.26 2.87
CA CYS A 76 -8.59 -11.03 2.01
C CYS A 76 -9.48 -11.97 2.80
N LYS A 77 -8.90 -12.75 3.72
CA LYS A 77 -9.63 -13.70 4.56
C LYS A 77 -10.67 -13.01 5.46
N ASN A 78 -10.38 -11.80 5.93
CA ASN A 78 -11.26 -11.05 6.81
C ASN A 78 -12.13 -10.02 6.07
N GLN A 79 -12.05 -9.94 4.74
CA GLN A 79 -12.74 -8.94 3.92
C GLN A 79 -12.55 -7.49 4.41
N LYS A 80 -11.33 -7.17 4.86
CA LYS A 80 -10.96 -5.84 5.36
C LYS A 80 -10.14 -5.11 4.32
N ASN A 81 -10.43 -3.82 4.13
CA ASN A 81 -9.64 -2.96 3.23
C ASN A 81 -8.39 -2.47 3.96
N ILE A 82 -7.39 -3.34 4.05
CA ILE A 82 -6.10 -3.07 4.66
C ILE A 82 -5.08 -2.98 3.53
N ARG A 83 -4.38 -1.86 3.46
CA ARG A 83 -3.34 -1.60 2.48
C ARG A 83 -2.00 -1.54 3.18
N LEU A 84 -0.94 -1.86 2.47
CA LEU A 84 0.42 -1.59 2.93
C LEU A 84 0.58 -0.07 3.16
N GLN A 85 0.89 0.34 4.37
CA GLN A 85 1.11 1.74 4.73
C GLN A 85 2.59 2.12 4.55
N HIS A 86 3.50 1.32 5.09
CA HIS A 86 4.95 1.41 4.88
C HIS A 86 5.66 0.09 5.23
N PRO A 87 6.87 -0.16 4.68
CA PRO A 87 7.75 -1.22 5.17
C PRO A 87 8.27 -0.91 6.58
N GLY A 88 8.54 -1.94 7.37
CA GLY A 88 8.86 -1.84 8.80
C GLY A 88 7.61 -1.87 9.70
N PRO A 89 7.78 -2.03 11.02
CA PRO A 89 6.67 -2.04 11.98
C PRO A 89 6.08 -0.63 12.18
N CYS A 90 4.77 -0.53 12.42
CA CYS A 90 4.03 0.71 12.66
C CYS A 90 4.59 1.51 13.86
N GLY A 91 5.22 0.82 14.82
CA GLY A 91 5.86 1.41 16.00
C GLY A 91 7.26 1.96 15.74
N GLU A 92 7.97 1.47 14.71
CA GLU A 92 9.15 2.16 14.18
C GLU A 92 8.65 3.25 13.24
N SER A 93 8.07 4.30 13.82
CA SER A 93 8.44 5.62 13.30
C SER A 93 9.95 5.60 13.28
N THR A 94 10.58 5.85 12.13
CA THR A 94 11.97 6.29 12.11
C THR A 94 12.04 7.54 12.97
N LEU A 95 12.18 7.34 14.28
CA LEU A 95 12.87 8.21 15.21
C LEU A 95 14.34 8.10 14.81
N ASP A 96 14.63 8.45 13.56
CA ASP A 96 15.73 9.33 13.34
C ASP A 96 15.45 10.51 14.26
N ARG A 97 16.32 10.58 15.26
CA ARG A 97 16.34 11.49 16.38
C ARG A 97 16.42 12.92 15.82
N GLY A 98 15.33 13.42 15.22
CA GLY A 98 15.39 14.63 14.40
C GLY A 98 14.38 14.82 13.27
N SER A 99 13.44 13.91 12.95
CA SER A 99 12.48 14.17 11.85
C SER A 99 11.07 14.51 12.34
N CYS A 100 10.77 15.82 12.42
CA CYS A 100 9.41 16.33 12.56
C CYS A 100 8.67 16.13 11.22
N SER A 101 8.14 14.93 11.00
CA SER A 101 7.27 14.64 9.86
C SER A 101 5.87 15.20 10.14
N LYS A 102 5.77 16.52 9.96
CA LYS A 102 4.57 17.32 9.67
C LYS A 102 3.31 16.93 10.47
N CYS A 103 2.97 17.77 11.44
CA CYS A 103 1.58 17.90 11.88
C CYS A 103 0.71 18.20 10.65
N SER A 104 -0.05 17.20 10.18
CA SER A 104 -1.05 17.40 9.13
C SER A 104 -2.24 18.16 9.71
N SER A 105 -2.16 19.49 9.68
CA SER A 105 -3.29 20.39 9.42
C SER A 105 -2.83 21.86 9.33
N PHE A 106 -2.76 22.35 8.08
CA PHE A 106 -2.83 23.76 7.68
C PHE A 106 -1.85 24.76 8.35
N PHE A 107 -0.73 25.04 7.67
CA PHE A 107 0.12 26.24 7.83
C PHE A 107 0.69 26.57 9.21
N ILE A 108 1.24 25.60 9.95
CA ILE A 108 2.11 25.90 11.10
C ILE A 108 3.52 25.41 10.78
N SER A 109 4.42 26.36 10.49
CA SER A 109 5.85 26.11 10.36
C SER A 109 6.43 25.69 11.71
N VAL A 110 6.55 24.39 11.94
CA VAL A 110 7.20 23.84 13.14
C VAL A 110 8.70 23.74 12.86
N SER A 111 9.52 24.46 13.62
CA SER A 111 10.98 24.38 13.56
C SER A 111 11.49 23.54 14.72
N ILE A 112 12.24 22.49 14.42
CA ILE A 112 12.94 21.69 15.44
C ILE A 112 14.06 22.54 15.99
N THR A 113 14.02 22.90 17.28
CA THR A 113 15.15 23.57 17.95
C THR A 113 16.03 22.53 18.65
N SER A 114 17.30 22.88 18.88
CA SER A 114 18.40 22.02 19.35
C SER A 114 18.23 21.33 20.71
N LYS A 115 17.01 21.21 21.27
CA LYS A 115 16.75 20.67 22.62
C LYS A 115 15.63 19.62 22.70
N ASN A 116 15.27 18.95 21.60
CA ASN A 116 14.18 17.95 21.60
C ASN A 116 12.80 18.49 22.05
N GLU A 117 12.58 19.81 21.99
CA GLU A 117 11.29 20.42 22.32
C GLU A 117 10.54 20.83 21.05
N CYS A 118 9.28 20.40 20.92
CA CYS A 118 8.37 20.87 19.88
C CYS A 118 7.78 22.21 20.32
N ILE A 119 8.10 23.29 19.60
CA ILE A 119 7.48 24.60 19.81
C ILE A 119 6.35 24.75 18.78
N GLN A 120 5.13 24.96 19.26
CA GLN A 120 4.05 25.41 18.38
C GLN A 120 4.13 26.93 18.23
N THR A 121 4.49 27.40 17.03
CA THR A 121 4.40 28.81 16.66
C THR A 121 3.13 29.06 15.88
N SER A 122 2.05 29.40 16.58
CA SER A 122 0.86 29.99 15.95
C SER A 122 0.97 31.51 16.07
N ASN A 123 0.90 32.22 14.93
CA ASN A 123 0.83 33.68 14.87
C ASN A 123 1.96 34.39 15.67
N ASN A 124 3.21 33.98 15.41
CA ASN A 124 4.44 34.54 16.01
C ASN A 124 4.54 34.46 17.56
N ARG A 125 3.72 33.63 18.21
CA ARG A 125 3.89 33.29 19.64
C ARG A 125 4.45 31.89 19.80
N GLN A 126 5.56 31.80 20.53
CA GLN A 126 6.13 30.52 20.94
C GLN A 126 5.37 29.98 22.15
N LYS A 127 4.79 28.78 22.02
CA LYS A 127 4.33 27.99 23.18
C LYS A 127 5.16 26.71 23.26
N HIS A 128 5.78 26.49 24.42
CA HIS A 128 6.41 25.21 24.74
C HIS A 128 5.32 24.15 24.97
N LEU A 129 5.31 23.09 24.17
CA LEU A 129 4.51 21.91 24.46
C LEU A 129 5.36 21.00 25.35
N LYS A 130 5.07 21.00 26.65
CA LYS A 130 5.61 19.97 27.54
C LYS A 130 5.01 18.63 27.14
N SER A 131 5.86 17.62 26.94
CA SER A 131 5.46 16.23 26.81
C SER A 131 4.66 15.82 28.06
N GLY A 132 3.34 15.79 27.94
CA GLY A 132 2.45 15.26 28.97
C GLY A 132 2.44 13.75 28.89
N SER A 133 3.00 13.09 29.90
CA SER A 133 2.71 11.70 30.22
C SER A 133 1.26 11.59 30.67
N ILE A 134 0.48 10.69 30.05
CA ILE A 134 -0.68 10.05 30.67
C ILE A 134 -0.26 8.61 30.94
#